data_AF-A0A849AD18-F1
#
_entry.id   AF-A0A849AD18-F1
#
_cell.length_a   1.000
_cell.length_b   1.000
_cell.length_c   1.000
_cell.angle_alpha   90.00
_cell.angle_beta   90.00
_cell.angle_gamma   90.00
#
_symmetry.space_group_name_H-M   'P 1'
#
loop_
_entity.id
_entity.type
_entity.pdbx_description
1 polymer ?
#
loop_
_entity_poly.entity_id
_entity_poly.type
_entity_poly.pdbx_seq_one_letter_code
_entity_poly.pdbx_strand_id
1 'polypeptide(L)'
;MNDEEFWALIAGLAGKADPEGIARLTEDLTAGSTQRIVGFAEQLATALYAIDSRERMGQPVRDTADGPDSPAFPLSNEVFLYARCAVVVAGRDAWQRVVDDPAAMAGTWDLGAEELLYVAPVAFEHKTGSDWTHRTAVSYATGSNSEGWS
;
A
#
# COMPACT_ATOMS: atom_id res chain seq x y z
N MET A 1 15.80 1.68 -4.55
CA MET A 1 15.50 1.54 -3.11
C MET A 1 15.56 0.07 -2.77
N ASN A 2 16.20 -0.31 -1.68
CA ASN A 2 16.16 -1.67 -1.16
C ASN A 2 15.00 -1.84 -0.17
N ASP A 3 14.71 -3.07 0.24
CA ASP A 3 13.61 -3.37 1.16
C ASP A 3 13.74 -2.65 2.51
N GLU A 4 14.95 -2.57 3.08
CA GLU A 4 15.17 -1.94 4.38
C GLU A 4 14.83 -0.45 4.36
N GLU A 5 15.25 0.27 3.32
CA GLU A 5 14.92 1.68 3.12
C GLU A 5 13.40 1.87 2.93
N PHE A 6 12.76 1.01 2.13
CA PHE A 6 11.31 1.07 1.93
C PHE A 6 10.55 0.91 3.24
N TRP A 7 10.85 -0.13 4.01
CA TRP A 7 10.17 -0.37 5.28
C TRP A 7 10.48 0.69 6.34
N ALA A 8 11.66 1.31 6.31
CA ALA A 8 11.98 2.45 7.16
C ALA A 8 11.12 3.68 6.85
N LEU A 9 10.84 3.94 5.57
CA LEU A 9 9.93 5.02 5.14
C LEU A 9 8.50 4.76 5.60
N ILE A 10 8.02 3.54 5.38
CA ILE A 10 6.68 3.10 5.83
C ILE A 10 6.56 3.19 7.35
N ALA A 11 7.59 2.81 8.11
CA ALA A 11 7.60 2.95 9.57
C ALA A 11 7.42 4.40 10.04
N GLY A 12 7.84 5.39 9.24
CA GLY A 12 7.61 6.81 9.50
C GLY A 12 6.14 7.24 9.50
N LEU A 13 5.24 6.42 8.92
CA LEU A 13 3.78 6.62 8.97
C LEU A 13 3.15 6.14 10.28
N ALA A 14 3.91 5.45 11.14
CA ALA A 14 3.45 4.96 12.44
C ALA A 14 2.12 4.17 12.39
N GLY A 15 1.92 3.39 11.33
CA GLY A 15 0.74 2.56 11.15
C GLY A 15 -0.52 3.28 10.65
N LYS A 16 -0.42 4.55 10.23
CA LYS A 16 -1.56 5.35 9.76
C LYS A 16 -1.22 6.17 8.52
N ALA A 17 -2.15 6.26 7.58
CA ALA A 17 -2.01 7.07 6.38
C ALA A 17 -2.67 8.44 6.56
N ASP A 18 -2.40 9.11 7.69
CA ASP A 18 -2.97 10.44 7.90
C ASP A 18 -2.35 11.47 6.94
N PRO A 19 -3.07 12.58 6.62
CA PRO A 19 -2.60 13.55 5.65
C PRO A 19 -1.23 14.14 5.96
N GLU A 20 -0.87 14.29 7.25
CA GLU A 20 0.41 14.84 7.66
C GLU A 20 1.56 13.84 7.41
N GLY A 21 1.35 12.56 7.73
CA GLY A 21 2.28 11.48 7.46
C GLY A 21 2.53 11.28 5.96
N ILE A 22 1.47 11.27 5.16
CA ILE A 22 1.56 11.18 3.70
C ILE A 22 2.31 12.38 3.12
N ALA A 23 2.02 13.60 3.58
CA ALA A 23 2.75 14.79 3.15
C ALA A 23 4.24 14.72 3.49
N ARG A 24 4.60 14.35 4.74
CA ARG A 24 6.01 14.21 5.16
C ARG A 24 6.76 13.15 4.34
N LEU A 25 6.15 12.00 4.09
CA LEU A 25 6.75 10.95 3.25
C LEU A 25 6.96 11.43 1.81
N THR A 26 5.98 12.14 1.25
CA THR A 26 6.05 12.73 -0.09
C THR A 26 7.17 13.77 -0.17
N GLU A 27 7.31 14.64 0.84
CA GLU A 27 8.38 15.63 0.92
C GLU A 27 9.77 15.00 1.02
N ASP A 28 9.95 13.96 1.84
CA ASP A 28 11.24 13.23 1.93
C ASP A 28 11.64 12.63 0.57
N LEU A 29 10.68 11.99 -0.12
CA LEU A 29 10.94 11.43 -1.45
C LEU A 29 11.24 12.52 -2.49
N THR A 30 10.54 13.66 -2.43
CA THR A 30 10.76 14.83 -3.31
C THR A 30 12.18 15.38 -3.14
N ALA A 31 12.67 15.47 -1.89
CA ALA A 31 14.03 15.92 -1.56
C ALA A 31 15.12 14.94 -2.06
N GLY A 32 14.79 13.65 -2.19
CA GLY A 32 15.66 12.60 -2.73
C GLY A 32 15.89 12.66 -4.24
N SER A 33 16.35 11.57 -4.88
CA SER A 33 16.50 11.50 -6.34
C SER A 33 15.24 10.96 -7.03
N THR A 34 15.08 11.20 -8.34
CA THR A 34 13.98 10.57 -9.10
C THR A 34 14.07 9.04 -9.07
N GLN A 35 15.29 8.47 -9.03
CA GLN A 35 15.49 7.04 -8.85
C GLN A 35 15.02 6.53 -7.48
N ARG A 36 15.09 7.35 -6.42
CA ARG A 36 14.53 7.01 -5.09
C ARG A 36 13.00 6.97 -5.14
N ILE A 37 12.37 7.95 -5.80
CA ILE A 37 10.92 7.98 -6.00
C ILE A 37 10.44 6.76 -6.79
N VAL A 38 11.09 6.46 -7.93
CA VAL A 38 10.82 5.24 -8.71
C VAL A 38 11.05 3.98 -7.87
N GLY A 39 12.13 3.94 -7.10
CA GLY A 39 12.42 2.82 -6.19
C GLY A 39 11.32 2.59 -5.14
N PHE A 40 10.74 3.66 -4.59
CA PHE A 40 9.60 3.55 -3.68
C PHE A 40 8.37 2.96 -4.39
N ALA A 41 8.05 3.45 -5.59
CA ALA A 41 6.92 2.94 -6.37
C ALA A 41 7.07 1.44 -6.71
N GLU A 42 8.27 1.00 -7.10
CA GLU A 42 8.55 -0.41 -7.38
C GLU A 42 8.38 -1.29 -6.14
N GLN A 43 8.87 -0.83 -4.98
CA GLN A 43 8.77 -1.58 -3.73
C GLN A 43 7.33 -1.64 -3.22
N LEU A 44 6.59 -0.52 -3.31
CA LEU A 44 5.17 -0.51 -2.98
C LEU A 44 4.38 -1.47 -3.88
N ALA A 45 4.57 -1.42 -5.20
CA ALA A 45 3.90 -2.32 -6.12
C ALA A 45 4.23 -3.80 -5.83
N THR A 46 5.49 -4.11 -5.53
CA THR A 46 5.93 -5.46 -5.14
C THR A 46 5.26 -5.94 -3.85
N ALA A 47 5.19 -5.08 -2.83
CA ALA A 47 4.52 -5.40 -1.57
C ALA A 47 3.02 -5.64 -1.74
N LEU A 48 2.33 -4.82 -2.55
CA LEU A 48 0.90 -4.98 -2.85
C LEU A 48 0.61 -6.22 -3.70
N TYR A 49 1.50 -6.55 -4.65
CA TYR A 49 1.40 -7.72 -5.51
C TYR A 49 1.55 -9.03 -4.71
N ALA A 50 2.43 -9.05 -3.70
CA ALA A 50 2.62 -10.22 -2.84
C ALA A 50 1.36 -10.61 -2.03
N ILE A 51 0.47 -9.65 -1.76
CA ILE A 51 -0.81 -9.89 -1.08
C ILE A 51 -1.94 -10.21 -2.09
N ASP A 52 -1.79 -9.87 -3.36
CA ASP A 52 -2.84 -10.00 -4.38
C ASP A 52 -3.22 -11.48 -4.61
N SER A 53 -4.34 -11.93 -4.06
CA SER A 53 -4.77 -13.32 -4.16
C SER A 53 -6.26 -13.49 -3.87
N ARG A 54 -6.84 -14.55 -4.45
CA ARG A 54 -8.27 -14.88 -4.29
C ARG A 54 -8.64 -15.22 -2.85
N GLU A 55 -7.78 -15.95 -2.14
CA GLU A 55 -8.03 -16.34 -0.75
C GLU A 55 -8.10 -15.14 0.21
N ARG A 56 -7.23 -14.14 -0.01
CA ARG A 56 -7.20 -12.91 0.79
C ARG A 56 -8.33 -11.96 0.44
N MET A 57 -8.68 -11.84 -0.84
CA MET A 57 -9.87 -11.09 -1.25
C MET A 57 -11.16 -11.68 -0.66
N GLY A 58 -11.19 -13.01 -0.44
CA GLY A 58 -12.30 -13.70 0.20
C GLY A 58 -12.47 -13.39 1.70
N GLN A 59 -11.51 -12.72 2.34
CA GLN A 59 -11.61 -12.36 3.75
C GLN A 59 -12.39 -11.06 3.93
N PRO A 60 -13.44 -11.02 4.78
CA PRO A 60 -14.16 -9.79 5.08
C PRO A 60 -13.31 -8.89 5.98
N VAL A 61 -13.42 -7.57 5.79
CA VAL A 61 -12.71 -6.58 6.60
C VAL A 61 -13.68 -5.57 7.21
N ARG A 62 -13.21 -4.79 8.17
CA ARG A 62 -13.87 -3.58 8.67
C ARG A 62 -13.02 -2.37 8.33
N ASP A 63 -13.65 -1.24 8.06
CA ASP A 63 -12.95 0.05 8.00
C ASP A 63 -12.89 0.66 9.40
N THR A 64 -11.72 1.19 9.78
CA THR A 64 -11.59 2.02 10.98
C THR A 64 -12.51 3.24 10.98
N ALA A 65 -12.85 3.78 9.80
CA ALA A 65 -13.71 4.94 9.65
C ALA A 65 -15.18 4.67 10.02
N ASP A 66 -15.63 3.43 9.88
CA ASP A 66 -17.04 3.05 10.12
C ASP A 66 -17.36 2.89 11.63
N GLY A 67 -16.36 2.97 12.50
CA GLY A 67 -16.49 2.79 13.94
C GLY A 67 -16.46 1.32 14.40
N PRO A 68 -16.28 1.08 15.71
CA PRO A 68 -15.92 -0.25 16.23
C PRO A 68 -17.01 -1.32 16.07
N ASP A 69 -18.28 -0.91 16.01
CA ASP A 69 -19.42 -1.83 15.97
C ASP A 69 -19.88 -2.18 14.54
N SER A 70 -19.32 -1.51 13.52
CA SER A 70 -19.72 -1.70 12.12
C SER A 70 -19.31 -3.08 11.61
N PRO A 71 -20.24 -3.82 10.96
CA PRO A 71 -20.01 -5.20 10.55
C PRO A 71 -18.89 -5.29 9.51
N ALA A 72 -18.18 -6.42 9.49
CA ALA A 72 -17.24 -6.70 8.41
C ALA A 72 -18.00 -6.89 7.08
N PHE A 73 -17.39 -6.49 5.97
CA PHE A 73 -17.98 -6.51 4.65
C PHE A 73 -17.06 -7.18 3.62
N PRO A 74 -17.62 -7.75 2.54
CA PRO A 74 -16.82 -8.37 1.48
C PRO A 74 -16.04 -7.31 0.69
N LEU A 75 -14.87 -7.69 0.19
CA LEU A 75 -14.00 -6.80 -0.56
C LEU A 75 -14.39 -6.75 -2.05
N SER A 76 -14.56 -5.54 -2.59
CA SER A 76 -14.50 -5.32 -4.04
C SER A 76 -13.04 -5.24 -4.51
N ASN A 77 -12.80 -5.14 -5.82
CA ASN A 77 -11.44 -4.99 -6.34
C ASN A 77 -10.72 -3.73 -5.80
N GLU A 78 -11.43 -2.62 -5.67
CA GLU A 78 -10.89 -1.35 -5.17
C GLU A 78 -10.63 -1.43 -3.66
N VAL A 79 -11.63 -1.88 -2.89
CA VAL A 79 -11.50 -2.04 -1.44
C VAL A 79 -10.38 -3.02 -1.09
N PHE A 80 -10.19 -4.10 -1.86
CA PHE A 80 -9.06 -5.00 -1.65
C PHE A 80 -7.71 -4.33 -1.92
N LEU A 81 -7.59 -3.45 -2.91
CA LEU A 81 -6.37 -2.65 -3.11
C LEU A 81 -6.12 -1.73 -1.90
N TYR A 82 -7.16 -1.11 -1.37
CA TYR A 82 -7.05 -0.19 -0.23
C TYR A 82 -6.66 -0.93 1.06
N ALA A 83 -7.27 -2.09 1.30
CA ALA A 83 -6.90 -2.97 2.41
C ALA A 83 -5.43 -3.42 2.29
N ARG A 84 -4.95 -3.73 1.08
CA ARG A 84 -3.52 -4.06 0.86
C ARG A 84 -2.61 -2.86 1.16
N CYS A 85 -3.00 -1.65 0.82
CA CYS A 85 -2.27 -0.43 1.20
C CYS A 85 -2.24 -0.27 2.72
N ALA A 86 -3.37 -0.49 3.41
CA ALA A 86 -3.47 -0.42 4.87
C ALA A 86 -2.56 -1.44 5.56
N VAL A 87 -2.49 -2.67 5.03
CA VAL A 87 -1.56 -3.71 5.51
C VAL A 87 -0.10 -3.26 5.38
N VAL A 88 0.27 -2.63 4.25
CA VAL A 88 1.61 -2.07 4.06
C VAL A 88 1.87 -0.95 5.07
N VAL A 89 0.96 0.01 5.20
CA VAL A 89 1.06 1.14 6.16
C VAL A 89 1.20 0.64 7.60
N ALA A 90 0.51 -0.45 7.97
CA ALA A 90 0.64 -1.09 9.28
C ALA A 90 2.04 -1.68 9.55
N GLY A 91 2.88 -1.80 8.53
CA GLY A 91 4.30 -2.11 8.62
C GLY A 91 4.67 -3.53 8.23
N ARG A 92 5.99 -3.78 8.19
CA ARG A 92 6.58 -5.03 7.68
C ARG A 92 6.03 -6.29 8.34
N ASP A 93 5.83 -6.26 9.66
CA ASP A 93 5.35 -7.44 10.40
C ASP A 93 3.86 -7.74 10.10
N ALA A 94 3.06 -6.69 9.86
CA ALA A 94 1.66 -6.87 9.44
C ALA A 94 1.59 -7.41 8.02
N TRP A 95 2.39 -6.84 7.12
CA TRP A 95 2.53 -7.31 5.75
C TRP A 95 2.97 -8.78 5.70
N GLN A 96 4.02 -9.16 6.43
CA GLN A 96 4.51 -10.53 6.44
C GLN A 96 3.45 -11.51 6.96
N ARG A 97 2.73 -11.17 8.04
CA ARG A 97 1.64 -12.01 8.56
C ARG A 97 0.55 -12.26 7.52
N VAL A 98 0.16 -11.24 6.76
CA VAL A 98 -0.85 -11.39 5.70
C VAL A 98 -0.29 -12.19 4.53
N VAL A 99 0.98 -12.01 4.16
CA VAL A 99 1.66 -12.84 3.14
C VAL A 99 1.76 -14.31 3.57
N ASP A 100 1.96 -14.59 4.85
CA ASP A 100 2.11 -15.97 5.32
C ASP A 100 0.75 -16.66 5.58
N ASP A 101 -0.26 -15.91 6.00
CA ASP A 101 -1.60 -16.43 6.32
C ASP A 101 -2.69 -15.57 5.68
N PRO A 102 -3.40 -16.09 4.66
CA PRO A 102 -4.51 -15.39 4.04
C PRO A 102 -5.60 -14.94 5.03
N ALA A 103 -5.86 -15.72 6.10
CA ALA A 103 -6.86 -15.39 7.10
C ALA A 103 -6.50 -14.13 7.90
N ALA A 104 -5.22 -13.76 7.97
CA ALA A 104 -4.78 -12.53 8.62
C ALA A 104 -5.21 -11.25 7.88
N MET A 105 -5.73 -11.37 6.65
CA MET A 105 -6.40 -10.24 5.98
C MET A 105 -7.72 -9.87 6.68
N ALA A 106 -8.40 -10.83 7.32
CA ALA A 106 -9.59 -10.55 8.10
C ALA A 106 -9.21 -9.68 9.30
N GLY A 107 -9.72 -8.45 9.33
CA GLY A 107 -9.31 -7.47 10.34
C GLY A 107 -9.97 -6.12 10.15
N THR A 108 -9.53 -5.17 10.98
CA THR A 108 -9.91 -3.76 10.87
C THR A 108 -8.74 -2.99 10.28
N TRP A 109 -8.97 -2.34 9.15
CA TRP A 109 -7.95 -1.64 8.37
C TRP A 109 -8.38 -0.20 8.11
N ASP A 110 -7.41 0.71 8.03
CA ASP A 110 -7.63 2.09 7.59
C ASP A 110 -7.66 2.12 6.06
N LEU A 111 -8.85 2.08 5.45
CA LEU A 111 -8.97 2.05 3.99
C LEU A 111 -8.61 3.39 3.34
N GLY A 112 -8.48 4.47 4.12
CA GLY A 112 -7.86 5.72 3.67
C GLY A 112 -6.38 5.57 3.31
N ALA A 113 -5.76 4.42 3.61
CA ALA A 113 -4.39 4.11 3.18
C ALA A 113 -4.19 4.05 1.65
N GLU A 114 -5.26 4.15 0.84
CA GLU A 114 -5.13 4.37 -0.60
C GLU A 114 -4.25 5.58 -0.96
N GLU A 115 -4.16 6.57 -0.07
CA GLU A 115 -3.30 7.75 -0.21
C GLU A 115 -1.82 7.39 -0.48
N LEU A 116 -1.36 6.22 -0.02
CA LEU A 116 -0.01 5.72 -0.28
C LEU A 116 0.29 5.56 -1.79
N LEU A 117 -0.72 5.32 -2.62
CA LEU A 117 -0.58 5.16 -4.07
C LEU A 117 -0.18 6.46 -4.77
N TYR A 118 -0.50 7.62 -4.18
CA TYR A 118 -0.23 8.94 -4.77
C TYR A 118 1.13 9.52 -4.36
N VAL A 119 1.78 8.96 -3.35
CA VAL A 119 3.06 9.45 -2.81
C VAL A 119 4.14 9.58 -3.91
N ALA A 120 4.38 8.53 -4.70
CA ALA A 120 5.40 8.58 -5.74
C ALA A 120 5.04 9.50 -6.92
N PRO A 121 3.81 9.42 -7.50
CA PRO A 121 3.39 10.37 -8.54
C PRO A 121 3.55 11.84 -8.12
N VAL A 122 3.02 12.20 -6.94
CA VAL A 122 3.06 13.58 -6.43
C VAL A 122 4.50 14.02 -6.16
N ALA A 123 5.32 13.17 -5.52
CA ALA A 123 6.72 13.51 -5.27
C ALA A 123 7.51 13.75 -6.57
N PHE A 124 7.25 12.95 -7.62
CA PHE A 124 7.91 13.12 -8.90
C PHE A 124 7.49 14.39 -9.62
N GLU A 125 6.20 14.70 -9.64
CA GLU A 125 5.66 15.92 -10.24
C GLU A 125 6.19 17.15 -9.52
N HIS A 126 6.18 17.18 -8.19
CA HIS A 126 6.79 18.25 -7.40
C HIS A 126 8.29 18.41 -7.68
N LYS A 127 9.02 17.30 -7.85
CA LYS A 127 10.46 17.33 -8.08
C LYS A 127 10.84 17.80 -9.48
N THR A 128 10.08 17.40 -10.50
CA THR A 128 10.48 17.52 -11.90
C THR A 128 9.64 18.52 -12.69
N GLY A 129 8.47 18.89 -12.19
CA GLY A 129 7.45 19.64 -12.93
C GLY A 129 6.85 18.87 -14.10
N SER A 130 7.05 17.55 -14.18
CA SER A 130 6.58 16.69 -15.27
C SER A 130 5.66 15.59 -14.74
N ASP A 131 4.69 15.18 -15.56
CA ASP A 131 3.73 14.12 -15.22
C ASP A 131 4.42 12.79 -14.89
N TRP A 132 3.87 12.07 -13.91
CA TRP A 132 4.30 10.71 -13.62
C TRP A 132 3.85 9.71 -14.71
N THR A 133 4.81 9.11 -15.40
CA THR A 133 4.55 8.14 -16.49
C THR A 133 5.19 6.78 -16.26
N HIS A 134 5.88 6.60 -15.13
CA HIS A 134 6.58 5.36 -14.81
C HIS A 134 5.58 4.22 -14.57
N ARG A 135 5.88 3.06 -15.15
CA ARG A 135 5.14 1.81 -14.94
C ARG A 135 6.03 0.85 -14.17
N THR A 136 5.55 0.38 -13.04
CA THR A 136 6.25 -0.59 -12.19
C THR A 136 6.37 -1.94 -12.87
N ALA A 137 7.36 -2.73 -12.44
CA ALA A 137 7.64 -4.06 -13.01
C ALA A 137 6.47 -5.04 -12.83
N VAL A 138 5.74 -4.90 -11.72
CA VAL A 138 4.47 -5.59 -11.45
C VAL A 138 3.33 -4.58 -11.34
N SER A 139 2.13 -4.98 -11.74
CA SER A 139 0.93 -4.19 -11.51
C SER A 139 0.47 -4.39 -10.06
N TYR A 140 0.01 -3.35 -9.38
CA TYR A 140 -0.65 -3.51 -8.07
C TYR A 140 -2.16 -3.74 -8.20
N ALA A 141 -2.72 -3.67 -9.42
CA ALA A 141 -4.13 -3.89 -9.67
C ALA A 141 -4.58 -5.26 -9.15
N THR A 142 -5.76 -5.31 -8.54
CA THR A 142 -6.36 -6.56 -8.06
C THR A 142 -6.50 -7.57 -9.21
N GLY A 143 -6.01 -8.80 -8.99
CA GLY A 143 -6.04 -9.86 -10.00
C GLY A 143 -4.83 -9.89 -10.94
N SER A 144 -3.79 -9.11 -10.68
CA SER A 144 -2.59 -9.06 -11.50
C SER A 144 -1.57 -10.14 -11.14
N ASN A 145 -1.60 -10.65 -9.90
CA ASN A 145 -0.81 -11.81 -9.49
C ASN A 145 -1.48 -13.11 -9.94
N SER A 146 -1.13 -13.59 -11.13
CA SER A 146 -1.76 -14.80 -11.68
C SER A 146 -1.62 -16.03 -10.78
N GLU A 147 -0.52 -16.16 -10.02
CA GLU A 147 -0.32 -17.28 -9.10
C GLU A 147 -1.25 -17.19 -7.87
N GLY A 148 -1.48 -15.98 -7.36
CA GLY A 148 -2.42 -15.75 -6.26
C GLY A 148 -3.89 -15.96 -6.65
N TRP A 149 -4.19 -16.07 -7.94
CA TRP A 149 -5.55 -16.10 -8.49
C TRP A 149 -5.89 -17.39 -9.28
N SER A 150 -4.93 -18.30 -9.40
CA SER A 150 -5.09 -19.63 -10.02
C SER A 150 -5.77 -20.65 -9.13
#